data_AF-D5BB19-F1
#
_entry.id   AF-D5BB19-F1
#
_cell.length_a   1.000
_cell.length_b   1.000
_cell.length_c   1.000
_cell.angle_alpha   90.00
_cell.angle_beta   90.00
_cell.angle_gamma   90.00
#
_symmetry.space_group_name_H-M   'P 1'
#
loop_
_entity.id
_entity.type
_entity.pdbx_description
1 polymer ?
#
loop_
_entity_poly.entity_id
_entity_poly.type
_entity_poly.pdbx_seq_one_letter_code
_entity_poly.pdbx_strand_id
1 'polypeptide(L)' 'MDYNWDFLTIFGVIILGVFIYAGGKKIKRTKSSKAMDVLDERYAKGEITKEEYEEIKQAIGSKK' A
#
# COMPACT_ATOMS: atom_id res chain seq x y z
N MET A 1 -37.95 3.63 -23.45
CA MET A 1 -37.56 3.45 -22.04
C MET A 1 -36.17 2.86 -22.08
N ASP A 2 -35.17 3.74 -22.08
CA ASP A 2 -33.80 3.44 -22.48
C ASP A 2 -33.01 2.91 -21.28
N TYR A 3 -33.07 1.59 -21.07
CA TYR A 3 -32.46 0.88 -19.94
C TYR A 3 -30.92 0.93 -19.86
N ASN A 4 -30.24 1.61 -20.80
CA ASN A 4 -28.78 1.69 -20.84
C ASN A 4 -28.19 2.56 -19.73
N TRP A 5 -28.93 3.53 -19.20
CA TRP A 5 -28.46 4.45 -18.17
C TRP A 5 -28.54 3.90 -16.74
N ASP A 6 -29.50 3.02 -16.47
CA ASP A 6 -29.66 2.38 -15.16
C ASP A 6 -28.47 1.47 -14.84
N PHE A 7 -27.98 0.73 -15.85
CA PHE A 7 -26.80 -0.13 -15.68
C PHE A 7 -25.54 0.69 -15.38
N LEU A 8 -25.36 1.82 -16.05
CA LEU A 8 -24.21 2.70 -15.83
C LEU A 8 -24.22 3.29 -14.41
N THR A 9 -25.41 3.65 -13.92
CA THR A 9 -25.60 4.20 -12.57
C THR A 9 -25.28 3.16 -11.50
N ILE A 10 -25.79 1.93 -11.66
CA ILE A 10 -25.53 0.82 -10.74
C ILE A 10 -24.04 0.47 -10.73
N PHE A 11 -23.41 0.38 -11.89
CA PHE A 11 -21.99 0.06 -12.01
C PHE A 11 -21.11 1.15 -11.38
N GLY A 12 -21.47 2.42 -11.55
CA GLY A 12 -20.81 3.56 -10.93
C GLY A 12 -20.88 3.53 -9.39
N VAL A 13 -22.04 3.19 -8.82
CA VAL A 13 -22.22 3.07 -7.37
C VAL A 13 -21.40 1.91 -6.79
N ILE A 14 -21.35 0.77 -7.50
CA ILE A 14 -20.54 -0.39 -7.08
C ILE A 14 -19.05 -0.05 -7.09
N ILE A 15 -18.55 0.55 -8.17
CA ILE A 15 -17.14 0.97 -8.26
C ILE A 15 -16.81 1.98 -7.17
N LEU A 16 -17.67 2.98 -6.94
CA LEU A 16 -17.48 3.98 -5.90
C LEU A 16 -17.45 3.36 -4.50
N GLY A 17 -18.36 2.42 -4.23
CA GLY A 17 -18.40 1.67 -2.98
C GLY A 17 -17.13 0.85 -2.74
N VAL A 18 -16.65 0.15 -3.78
CA VAL A 18 -15.37 -0.60 -3.73
C VAL A 18 -14.19 0.35 -3.54
N PHE A 19 -14.16 1.49 -4.23
CA PHE A 19 -13.06 2.46 -4.13
C PHE A 19 -13.00 3.13 -2.75
N ILE A 20 -14.14 3.44 -2.14
CA ILE A 20 -14.22 3.98 -0.78
C ILE A 20 -13.81 2.91 0.25
N TYR A 21 -14.28 1.66 0.07
CA TYR A 21 -13.94 0.55 0.97
C TYR A 21 -12.45 0.16 0.86
N ALA A 22 -11.90 0.14 -0.36
CA ALA A 22 -10.48 -0.14 -0.61
C ALA A 22 -9.58 1.05 -0.23
N GLY A 23 -10.04 2.29 -0.44
CA GLY A 23 -9.31 3.52 -0.14
C GLY A 23 -9.32 3.93 1.34
N GLY A 24 -10.18 3.32 2.16
CA GLY A 24 -10.28 3.58 3.61
C GLY A 24 -9.04 3.19 4.42
N LYS A 25 -8.13 2.43 3.83
CA LYS A 25 -6.83 2.11 4.44
C LYS A 25 -5.81 3.20 4.10
N LYS A 26 -6.04 4.43 4.56
CA LYS A 26 -4.91 5.28 4.97
C LYS A 26 -4.28 4.58 6.17
N ILE A 27 -3.45 3.58 5.87
CA ILE A 27 -2.56 2.94 6.83
C ILE A 27 -1.88 4.11 7.51
N LYS A 28 -2.16 4.32 8.80
CA LYS A 28 -1.28 5.13 9.64
C LYS A 28 0.08 4.50 9.45
N ARG A 29 0.91 5.08 8.57
CA ARG A 29 2.26 4.61 8.32
C ARG A 29 2.96 4.79 9.65
N THR A 30 2.97 3.72 10.43
CA THR A 30 3.76 3.65 11.64
C THR A 30 5.18 3.94 11.21
N LYS A 31 5.97 4.58 12.07
CA LYS A 31 7.36 4.94 11.75
C LYS A 31 8.16 3.73 11.22
N SER A 32 7.80 2.52 11.65
CA SER A 32 8.32 1.24 11.17
C SER A 32 7.98 0.96 9.70
N SER A 33 6.72 1.14 9.27
CA SER A 33 6.33 0.97 7.85
C SER A 33 7.04 1.98 6.94
N LYS A 34 7.24 3.23 7.39
CA LYS A 34 8.01 4.20 6.61
C LYS A 34 9.49 3.82 6.52
N ALA A 35 10.07 3.26 7.58
CA ALA A 35 11.47 2.80 7.58
C ALA A 35 11.68 1.58 6.69
N MET A 36 10.73 0.62 6.69
CA MET A 36 10.75 -0.54 5.78
C MET A 36 10.64 -0.11 4.32
N ASP A 37 9.74 0.80 3.96
CA ASP A 37 9.59 1.25 2.57
C ASP A 37 10.87 1.93 2.04
N VAL A 38 11.58 2.68 2.89
CA VAL A 38 12.87 3.30 2.52
C VAL A 38 13.97 2.26 2.36
N LEU A 39 13.97 1.21 3.18
CA LEU A 39 14.92 0.11 3.11
C LEU A 39 14.72 -0.68 1.80
N ASP A 40 13.48 -1.03 1.49
CA ASP A 40 13.12 -1.75 0.26
C ASP A 40 13.47 -0.94 -1.00
N GLU A 41 13.25 0.39 -0.98
CA GLU A 41 13.61 1.27 -2.10
C GLU A 41 15.12 1.27 -2.38
N ARG A 42 15.96 1.32 -1.33
CA ARG A 42 17.43 1.30 -1.47
C ARG A 42 17.95 -0.04 -1.96
N TYR A 43 17.34 -1.13 -1.49
CA TYR A 43 17.66 -2.47 -1.96
C TYR A 43 17.32 -2.64 -3.45
N ALA A 44 16.14 -2.16 -3.86
CA ALA A 44 15.72 -2.19 -5.26
C ALA A 44 16.62 -1.34 -6.17
N LYS A 45 17.18 -0.25 -5.66
CA LYS A 45 18.19 0.56 -6.36
C LYS A 45 19.58 -0.10 -6.42
N GLY A 46 19.80 -1.17 -5.66
CA GLY A 46 21.10 -1.81 -5.51
C GLY A 46 22.10 -0.98 -4.70
N GLU A 47 21.63 -0.01 -3.91
CA GLU A 47 22.47 0.85 -3.06
C GLU A 47 22.94 0.14 -1.79
N ILE A 48 22.29 -0.99 -1.43
CA ILE A 48 22.63 -1.81 -0.27
C ILE A 48 22.69 -3.28 -0.66
N THR A 49 23.56 -4.03 -0.01
CA THR A 49 23.66 -5.48 -0.24
C THR A 49 22.56 -6.23 0.50
N LYS A 50 22.38 -7.51 0.15
CA LYS A 50 21.42 -8.39 0.83
C LYS A 50 21.74 -8.55 2.33
N GLU A 51 23.01 -8.50 2.70
CA GLU A 51 23.46 -8.62 4.09
C GLU A 51 23.02 -7.39 4.89
N GLU A 52 23.31 -6.19 4.39
CA GLU A 52 22.90 -4.93 5.01
C GLU A 52 21.37 -4.82 5.11
N TYR A 53 20.65 -5.28 4.09
CA TYR A 53 19.19 -5.32 4.10
C TYR A 53 18.63 -6.15 5.27
N GLU A 54 19.16 -7.36 5.46
CA GLU A 54 18.68 -8.27 6.52
C GLU A 54 19.03 -7.76 7.92
N GLU A 55 20.20 -7.15 8.13
CA GLU A 55 20.57 -6.54 9.40
C GLU A 55 19.62 -5.40 9.80
N ILE A 56 19.35 -4.48 8.86
CA ILE A 56 18.49 -3.32 9.11
C ILE A 56 17.03 -3.76 9.32
N LYS A 57 16.57 -4.74 8.55
CA LYS A 57 15.23 -5.34 8.69
C LYS A 57 15.03 -5.94 10.09
N GLN A 58 16.02 -6.69 10.60
CA GLN A 58 15.99 -7.22 11.96
C GLN A 58 16.01 -6.11 13.02
N ALA A 59 16.84 -5.08 12.82
CA ALA A 59 16.92 -3.94 13.73
C ALA A 59 15.59 -3.14 13.82
N ILE A 60 14.88 -2.99 12.69
CA ILE A 60 13.56 -2.33 12.64
C ILE A 60 12.49 -3.22 13.32
N GLY A 61 12.51 -4.53 13.08
CA GLY A 61 11.56 -5.48 13.66
C GLY A 61 11.73 -5.66 15.17
N SER A 62 12.97 -5.57 15.68
CA SER A 62 13.29 -5.72 17.11
C SER A 62 13.00 -4.49 17.95
N LYS A 63 12.71 -3.33 17.36
CA LYS A 63 12.41 -2.07 18.06
C LYS A 63 10.90 -1.92 18.36
N LYS A 64 10.23 -3.03 18.70
CA LYS A 64 8.80 -3.10 19.04
C LYS A 64 8.59 -3.53 20.49
#